data_AF-A0A938VNE3-F1
#
_entry.id   AF-A0A938VNE3-F1
#
_cell.length_a   1.000
_cell.length_b   1.000
_cell.length_c   1.000
_cell.angle_alpha   90.00
_cell.angle_beta   90.00
_cell.angle_gamma   90.00
#
_symmetry.space_group_name_H-M   'P 1'
#
loop_
_entity.id
_entity.type
_entity.pdbx_description
1 polymer ?
#
loop_
_entity_poly.entity_id
_entity_poly.type
_entity_poly.pdbx_seq_one_letter_code
_entity_poly.pdbx_strand_id
1 'polypeptide(L)'
;MAGKSKKDGLSAGNGSVVVGGNVDRSNIVVGDNNTISNQSIQLAPYFEIIVQAVEKNPTLKPADKEDVKAELQEIQTALEEPQPDETFLARRFRNIKRMAPEILEVAVETLKNPISGVAEVVKRIAKKMAEDAQ
;
A
#
# COMPACT_ATOMS: atom_id res chain seq x y z
N MET A 1 3.66 -50.76 -17.55
CA MET A 1 3.31 -49.33 -17.56
C MET A 1 1.90 -49.17 -17.03
N ALA A 2 1.69 -48.46 -15.92
CA ALA A 2 0.41 -47.82 -15.56
C ALA A 2 0.70 -46.78 -14.44
N GLY A 3 0.27 -45.54 -14.65
CA GLY A 3 0.85 -44.33 -14.07
C GLY A 3 0.59 -44.11 -12.58
N LYS A 4 1.63 -43.62 -11.88
CA LYS A 4 1.51 -42.96 -10.58
C LYS A 4 0.65 -41.71 -10.73
N SER A 5 -0.58 -41.74 -10.25
CA SER A 5 -1.36 -40.54 -9.98
C SER A 5 -0.68 -39.78 -8.84
N LYS A 6 -0.15 -38.58 -9.13
CA LYS A 6 0.24 -37.63 -8.10
C LYS A 6 -1.03 -37.27 -7.33
N LYS A 7 -1.15 -37.74 -6.08
CA LYS A 7 -2.15 -37.21 -5.15
C LYS A 7 -1.68 -35.83 -4.74
N ASP A 8 -2.39 -34.79 -5.19
CA ASP A 8 -2.29 -33.47 -4.59
C ASP A 8 -2.60 -33.64 -3.09
N GLY A 9 -1.66 -33.24 -2.23
CA GLY A 9 -1.60 -33.59 -0.81
C GLY A 9 -2.70 -32.99 0.07
N LEU A 10 -3.85 -32.63 -0.49
CA LEU A 10 -4.95 -31.99 0.21
C LEU A 10 -6.00 -33.06 0.51
N SER A 11 -6.21 -33.35 1.80
CA SER A 11 -7.30 -34.21 2.26
C SER A 11 -8.14 -33.44 3.28
N ALA A 12 -9.43 -33.31 3.01
CA ALA A 12 -10.39 -32.73 3.93
C ALA A 12 -11.31 -33.84 4.47
N GLY A 13 -11.52 -33.87 5.79
CA GLY A 13 -12.42 -34.79 6.48
C GLY A 13 -13.38 -34.04 7.42
N ASN A 14 -14.19 -34.76 8.20
CA ASN A 14 -15.14 -34.17 9.15
C ASN A 14 -14.39 -33.31 10.18
N GLY A 15 -14.38 -31.99 9.99
CA GLY A 15 -13.75 -31.02 10.89
C GLY A 15 -12.23 -30.93 10.80
N SER A 16 -11.58 -31.46 9.76
CA SER A 16 -10.11 -31.38 9.62
C SER A 16 -9.64 -31.10 8.20
N VAL A 17 -8.55 -30.33 8.08
CA VAL A 17 -7.81 -30.05 6.85
C VAL A 17 -6.40 -30.60 7.02
N VAL A 18 -6.01 -31.54 6.16
CA VAL A 18 -4.67 -32.13 6.14
C VAL A 18 -3.95 -31.68 4.88
N VAL A 19 -2.83 -30.97 5.06
CA VAL A 19 -1.95 -30.52 3.98
C VAL A 19 -0.67 -31.35 4.01
N GLY A 20 -0.52 -32.23 3.03
CA GLY A 20 0.70 -32.97 2.75
C GLY A 20 1.68 -32.09 1.98
N GLY A 21 2.60 -31.46 2.69
CA GLY A 21 3.62 -30.57 2.11
C GLY A 21 4.18 -29.58 3.13
N ASN A 22 5.14 -28.76 2.73
CA ASN A 22 5.63 -27.65 3.54
C ASN A 22 4.65 -26.45 3.42
N VAL A 23 4.27 -25.89 4.56
CA VAL A 23 3.34 -24.75 4.71
C VAL A 23 3.98 -23.51 5.37
N ASP A 24 5.31 -23.45 5.47
CA ASP A 24 6.09 -22.40 6.17
C ASP A 24 5.87 -20.97 5.64
N ARG A 25 5.17 -20.81 4.50
CA ARG A 25 4.81 -19.51 3.90
C ARG A 25 3.33 -19.38 3.59
N SER A 26 2.48 -20.14 4.26
CA SER A 26 1.03 -20.14 4.08
C SER A 26 0.33 -19.52 5.29
N ASN A 27 -0.79 -18.86 5.04
CA ASN A 27 -1.68 -18.41 6.12
C ASN A 27 -2.73 -19.51 6.37
N ILE A 28 -2.64 -20.18 7.52
CA ILE A 28 -3.60 -21.24 7.91
C ILE A 28 -4.48 -20.67 9.01
N VAL A 29 -5.77 -20.49 8.72
CA VAL A 29 -6.77 -19.98 9.66
C VAL A 29 -7.80 -21.09 9.93
N VAL A 30 -7.98 -21.46 11.21
CA VAL A 30 -8.85 -22.58 11.65
C VAL A 30 -9.87 -22.07 12.67
N GLY A 31 -11.16 -22.36 12.48
CA GLY A 31 -12.27 -21.94 13.37
C GLY A 31 -13.53 -21.51 12.60
N ASP A 32 -14.56 -21.08 13.33
CA ASP A 32 -15.82 -20.57 12.76
C ASP A 32 -15.85 -19.02 12.75
N ASN A 33 -16.50 -18.40 11.75
CA ASN A 33 -16.59 -16.93 11.58
C ASN A 33 -15.24 -16.20 11.42
N ASN A 34 -14.26 -16.85 10.79
CA ASN A 34 -12.98 -16.21 10.48
C ASN A 34 -13.16 -15.11 9.44
N THR A 35 -12.97 -13.86 9.86
CA THR A 35 -12.83 -12.73 8.94
C THR A 35 -11.35 -12.52 8.66
N ILE A 36 -10.90 -12.95 7.48
CA ILE A 36 -9.57 -12.61 6.97
C ILE A 36 -9.70 -11.20 6.37
N SER A 37 -9.53 -10.16 7.18
CA SER A 37 -9.23 -8.85 6.60
C SER A 37 -7.80 -8.94 6.09
N ASN A 38 -7.59 -8.60 4.81
CA ASN A 38 -6.24 -8.27 4.35
C ASN A 38 -5.71 -7.24 5.33
N GLN A 39 -4.55 -7.54 5.94
CA GLN A 39 -3.89 -6.77 6.99
C GLN A 39 -4.25 -5.28 6.84
N SER A 40 -5.00 -4.73 7.79
CA SER A 40 -5.37 -3.32 7.77
C SER A 40 -4.11 -2.52 7.54
N ILE A 41 -3.99 -1.91 6.36
CA ILE A 41 -2.77 -1.24 5.94
C ILE A 41 -2.58 -0.07 6.90
N GLN A 42 -1.62 -0.17 7.82
CA GLN A 42 -1.34 0.89 8.77
C GLN A 42 -0.42 1.91 8.09
N LEU A 43 -1.03 2.86 7.38
CA LEU A 43 -0.30 3.92 6.68
C LEU A 43 0.07 5.10 7.58
N ALA A 44 -0.67 5.30 8.68
CA ALA A 44 -0.44 6.38 9.65
C ALA A 44 1.05 6.61 10.01
N PRO A 45 1.86 5.61 10.41
CA PRO A 45 3.27 5.86 10.76
C PRO A 45 4.11 6.36 9.58
N TYR A 46 3.77 5.96 8.35
CA TYR A 46 4.46 6.44 7.15
C TYR A 46 4.06 7.89 6.84
N PHE A 47 2.78 8.23 6.98
CA PHE A 47 2.30 9.60 6.78
C PHE A 47 2.81 10.55 7.85
N GLU A 48 3.00 10.11 9.10
CA GLU A 48 3.65 10.91 10.14
C GLU A 48 5.07 11.34 9.75
N ILE A 49 5.86 10.44 9.16
CA ILE A 49 7.20 10.75 8.67
C ILE A 49 7.13 11.85 7.59
N ILE A 50 6.18 11.74 6.67
CA ILE A 50 6.00 12.69 5.57
C ILE A 50 5.53 14.05 6.10
N VAL A 51 4.55 14.08 7.01
CA VAL A 51 4.06 15.31 7.64
C VAL A 51 5.17 16.00 8.44
N GLN A 52 6.02 15.24 9.14
CA GLN A 52 7.20 15.82 9.80
C GLN A 52 8.18 16.44 8.80
N ALA A 53 8.33 15.87 7.60
CA ALA A 53 9.15 16.47 6.55
C ALA A 53 8.54 17.80 6.07
N VAL A 54 7.22 17.90 5.94
CA VAL A 54 6.50 19.15 5.62
C VAL A 54 6.75 20.21 6.68
N GLU A 55 6.64 19.84 7.96
CA GLU A 55 6.83 20.76 9.08
C GLU A 55 8.25 21.32 9.13
N LYS A 56 9.24 20.43 8.99
CA LYS A 56 10.67 20.78 9.04
C LYS A 56 11.15 21.53 7.81
N ASN A 57 10.34 21.59 6.75
CA ASN A 57 10.70 22.27 5.53
C ASN A 57 10.75 23.80 5.73
N PRO A 58 11.92 24.44 5.58
CA PRO A 58 12.07 25.88 5.80
C PRO A 58 11.66 26.72 4.57
N THR A 59 11.55 26.11 3.39
CA THR A 59 11.24 26.81 2.13
C THR A 59 9.76 26.91 1.82
N LEU A 60 8.95 26.05 2.43
CA LEU A 60 7.49 26.03 2.32
C LEU A 60 6.83 27.13 3.17
N LYS A 61 5.95 27.93 2.56
CA LYS A 61 5.16 28.93 3.28
C LYS A 61 4.14 28.23 4.19
N PRO A 62 3.70 28.87 5.29
CA PRO A 62 2.69 28.29 6.18
C PRO A 62 1.40 27.85 5.47
N ALA A 63 0.88 28.65 4.54
CA ALA A 63 -0.31 28.30 3.76
C ALA A 63 -0.08 27.05 2.89
N ASP A 64 1.05 26.99 2.17
CA ASP A 64 1.41 25.84 1.34
C ASP A 64 1.63 24.57 2.19
N LYS A 65 2.09 24.69 3.44
CA LYS A 65 2.20 23.54 4.38
C LYS A 65 0.84 22.96 4.74
N GLU A 66 -0.15 23.80 4.99
CA GLU A 66 -1.52 23.35 5.28
C GLU A 66 -2.14 22.66 4.07
N ASP A 67 -1.96 23.24 2.87
CA ASP A 67 -2.45 22.66 1.63
C ASP A 67 -1.78 21.30 1.34
N VAL A 68 -0.46 21.20 1.50
CA VAL A 68 0.26 19.92 1.31
C VAL A 68 -0.22 18.87 2.31
N LYS A 69 -0.47 19.23 3.58
CA LYS A 69 -1.01 18.28 4.57
C LYS A 69 -2.41 17.81 4.22
N ALA A 70 -3.27 18.70 3.73
CA ALA A 70 -4.61 18.34 3.29
C ALA A 70 -4.56 17.33 2.13
N GLU A 71 -3.70 17.57 1.14
CA GLU A 71 -3.47 16.64 0.03
C GLU A 71 -2.92 15.29 0.53
N LEU A 72 -1.99 15.28 1.50
CA LEU A 72 -1.48 14.06 2.11
C LEU A 72 -2.56 13.27 2.85
N GLN A 73 -3.46 13.94 3.56
CA GLN A 73 -4.57 13.29 4.26
C GLN A 73 -5.55 12.62 3.29
N GLU A 74 -5.84 13.27 2.16
CA GLU A 74 -6.67 12.67 1.10
C GLU A 74 -5.99 11.45 0.46
N ILE A 75 -4.66 11.52 0.23
CA ILE A 75 -3.89 10.38 -0.27
C ILE A 75 -3.92 9.22 0.73
N GLN A 76 -3.73 9.48 2.02
CA GLN A 76 -3.78 8.44 3.05
C GLN A 76 -5.13 7.72 3.01
N THR A 77 -6.22 8.49 3.04
CA THR A 77 -7.58 7.95 3.01
C THR A 77 -7.80 7.08 1.78
N ALA A 78 -7.44 7.57 0.59
CA ALA A 78 -7.62 6.84 -0.65
C ALA A 78 -6.74 5.58 -0.74
N LEU A 79 -5.55 5.58 -0.14
CA LEU A 79 -4.66 4.41 -0.09
C LEU A 79 -5.11 3.34 0.92
N GLU A 80 -5.91 3.71 1.93
CA GLU A 80 -6.53 2.79 2.88
C GLU A 80 -7.76 2.08 2.28
N GLU A 81 -8.29 2.57 1.16
CA GLU A 81 -9.39 1.91 0.45
C GLU A 81 -8.97 0.55 -0.14
N PRO A 82 -9.88 -0.43 -0.21
CA PRO A 82 -9.58 -1.75 -0.81
C PRO A 82 -9.14 -1.68 -2.27
N GLN A 83 -9.58 -0.66 -3.02
CA GLN A 83 -9.24 -0.41 -4.41
C GLN A 83 -8.95 1.08 -4.60
N PRO A 84 -7.73 1.54 -4.30
CA PRO A 84 -7.38 2.95 -4.40
C PRO A 84 -7.52 3.49 -5.82
N ASP A 85 -8.21 4.62 -5.99
CA ASP A 85 -8.31 5.30 -7.30
C ASP A 85 -6.97 5.94 -7.68
N GLU A 86 -6.26 5.28 -8.61
CA GLU A 86 -4.97 5.76 -9.10
C GLU A 86 -5.05 7.11 -9.82
N THR A 87 -6.18 7.45 -10.45
CA THR A 87 -6.35 8.74 -11.13
C THR A 87 -6.49 9.86 -10.11
N PHE A 88 -7.27 9.62 -9.06
CA PHE A 88 -7.39 10.52 -7.94
C PHE A 88 -6.02 10.72 -7.27
N LEU A 89 -5.35 9.64 -6.89
CA LEU A 89 -4.04 9.70 -6.24
C LEU A 89 -3.00 10.43 -7.11
N ALA A 90 -2.95 10.16 -8.42
CA ALA A 90 -2.04 10.85 -9.32
C ALA A 90 -2.27 12.37 -9.37
N ARG A 91 -3.54 12.82 -9.29
CA ARG A 91 -3.86 14.25 -9.21
C ARG A 91 -3.35 14.86 -7.90
N ARG A 92 -3.55 14.18 -6.77
CA ARG A 92 -3.09 14.61 -5.44
C ARG A 92 -1.57 14.70 -5.36
N PHE A 93 -0.86 13.65 -5.78
CA PHE A 93 0.60 13.69 -5.88
C PHE A 93 1.11 14.79 -6.83
N ARG A 94 0.39 15.09 -7.92
CA ARG A 94 0.73 16.21 -8.82
C ARG A 94 0.52 17.58 -8.16
N ASN A 95 -0.51 17.76 -7.34
CA ASN A 95 -0.70 18.98 -6.57
C ASN A 95 0.44 19.18 -5.56
N ILE A 96 0.80 18.12 -4.83
CA ILE A 96 1.99 18.15 -3.95
C ILE A 96 3.25 18.48 -4.74
N LYS A 97 3.45 17.91 -5.94
CA LYS A 97 4.61 18.25 -6.81
C LYS A 97 4.73 19.74 -7.09
N ARG A 98 3.59 20.43 -7.28
CA ARG A 98 3.56 21.86 -7.64
C ARG A 98 3.87 22.76 -6.44
N MET A 99 3.45 22.35 -5.25
CA MET A 99 3.64 23.12 -4.01
C MET A 99 4.96 22.80 -3.32
N ALA A 100 5.35 21.52 -3.32
CA ALA A 100 6.45 20.96 -2.53
C ALA A 100 7.06 19.73 -3.23
N PRO A 101 7.82 19.91 -4.32
CA PRO A 101 8.40 18.80 -5.08
C PRO A 101 9.31 17.90 -4.24
N GLU A 102 10.03 18.44 -3.27
CA GLU A 102 10.88 17.71 -2.32
C GLU A 102 10.06 16.84 -1.35
N ILE A 103 8.87 17.29 -0.95
CA ILE A 103 7.97 16.51 -0.09
C ILE A 103 7.38 15.35 -0.89
N LEU A 104 7.06 15.56 -2.16
CA LEU A 104 6.62 14.48 -3.03
C LEU A 104 7.66 13.36 -3.11
N GLU A 105 8.95 13.70 -3.23
CA GLU A 105 10.02 12.72 -3.28
C GLU A 105 10.08 11.88 -2.00
N VAL A 106 10.04 12.54 -0.83
CA VAL A 106 9.98 11.87 0.48
C VAL A 106 8.75 10.98 0.59
N ALA A 107 7.58 11.47 0.16
CA ALA A 107 6.33 10.73 0.22
C ALA A 107 6.38 9.46 -0.64
N VAL A 108 6.84 9.57 -1.88
CA VAL A 108 6.94 8.45 -2.80
C VAL A 108 7.95 7.42 -2.30
N GLU A 109 9.11 7.84 -1.79
CA GLU A 109 10.13 6.92 -1.28
C GLU A 109 9.64 6.18 -0.02
N THR A 110 9.00 6.92 0.89
CA THR A 110 8.44 6.36 2.13
C THR A 110 7.35 5.32 1.81
N LEU A 111 6.43 5.63 0.90
CA LEU A 111 5.29 4.78 0.58
C LEU A 111 5.64 3.61 -0.37
N LYS A 112 6.73 3.70 -1.13
CA LYS A 112 7.28 2.59 -1.93
C LYS A 112 7.84 1.44 -1.09
N ASN A 113 8.01 1.63 0.22
CA ASN A 113 8.46 0.58 1.13
C ASN A 113 7.45 -0.60 1.09
N PRO A 114 7.87 -1.85 0.78
CA PRO A 114 6.96 -3.00 0.70
C PRO A 114 6.12 -3.25 1.96
N ILE A 115 6.64 -2.87 3.12
CA ILE A 115 5.97 -3.02 4.42
C ILE A 115 4.70 -2.15 4.49
N SER A 116 4.61 -1.10 3.67
CA SER A 116 3.45 -0.21 3.62
C SER A 116 2.22 -0.83 2.95
N GLY A 117 2.32 -1.99 2.28
CA GLY A 117 1.20 -2.62 1.57
C GLY A 117 0.68 -1.87 0.33
N VAL A 118 1.14 -0.64 0.07
CA VAL A 118 0.70 0.22 -1.06
C VAL A 118 1.78 0.47 -2.10
N ALA A 119 2.95 -0.17 -1.94
CA ALA A 119 4.13 0.05 -2.77
C ALA A 119 3.85 -0.08 -4.28
N GLU A 120 3.07 -1.09 -4.70
CA GLU A 120 2.75 -1.30 -6.11
C GLU A 120 1.85 -0.20 -6.69
N VAL A 121 0.84 0.25 -5.92
CA VAL A 121 -0.04 1.35 -6.32
C VAL A 121 0.79 2.63 -6.50
N VAL A 122 1.64 2.93 -5.51
CA VAL A 122 2.51 4.12 -5.52
C VAL A 122 3.52 4.08 -6.67
N LYS A 123 4.12 2.90 -6.96
CA LYS A 123 5.01 2.74 -8.13
C LYS A 123 4.29 3.04 -9.45
N ARG A 124 3.06 2.55 -9.62
CA ARG A 124 2.27 2.81 -10.84
C ARG A 124 1.93 4.29 -10.98
N ILE A 125 1.56 4.94 -9.88
CA ILE A 125 1.30 6.39 -9.87
C ILE A 125 2.57 7.18 -10.21
N ALA A 126 3.71 6.84 -9.60
CA ALA A 126 4.98 7.50 -9.89
C ALA A 126 5.38 7.36 -11.36
N LYS A 127 5.13 6.18 -11.97
CA LYS A 127 5.36 5.96 -13.42
C LYS A 127 4.44 6.82 -14.28
N LYS A 128 3.12 6.84 -13.98
CA LYS A 128 2.14 7.68 -14.68
C LYS A 128 2.51 9.17 -14.63
N MET A 129 2.99 9.64 -13.47
CA MET A 129 3.43 11.03 -13.30
C MET A 129 4.68 11.38 -14.11
N ALA A 130 5.55 10.42 -14.40
CA ALA A 130 6.73 10.61 -15.23
C ALA A 130 6.39 10.57 -16.73
N GLU A 131 5.44 9.72 -17.12
CA GLU A 131 4.93 9.61 -18.50
C GLU A 131 4.13 10.86 -18.91
N ASP A 132 3.28 11.39 -18.03
CA ASP A 132 2.52 12.64 -18.26
C ASP A 132 3.38 13.93 -18.26
N ALA A 133 4.68 13.82 -17.98
CA ALA A 133 5.61 14.95 -18.00
C ALA A 133 6.38 15.08 -19.33
N GLN A 134 6.14 14.17 -20.29
CA GLN A 134 6.62 14.22 -21.68
C GLN A 134 5.55 14.77 -22.62
#